data_AF-A0A7X8Y190-F1
#
_entry.id   AF-A0A7X8Y190-F1
#
_cell.length_a   1.000
_cell.length_b   1.000
_cell.length_c   1.000
_cell.angle_alpha   90.00
_cell.angle_beta   90.00
_cell.angle_gamma   90.00
#
_symmetry.space_group_name_H-M   'P 1'
#
loop_
_entity.id
_entity.type
_entity.pdbx_description
1 polymer ?
#
loop_
_entity_poly.entity_id
_entity_poly.type
_entity_poly.pdbx_seq_one_letter_code
_entity_poly.pdbx_strand_id
1 'polypeptide(L)'
;MDHAKFFASVRLTLFAGRLSTNQVNGMEAILHSWAAQPFDVRWLAYMLATTYHETDGSMCAVSENLNYSAAGLLETFPKYFSGAKATVYARQAQKIAERAYANRMGNRDEKSGDGWRYRGRGLVQITGRDNYVKYGVADDPDMALDPVKAVQILFDGMINGSFTGKKLADYFSATVTDWIGARKIINGTDRAAVIAEYAKKFAAAIEAAR
;
A
#
# COMPACT_ATOMS: atom_id res chain seq x y z
N MET A 1 -17.18 18.05 2.06
CA MET A 1 -16.03 18.20 2.98
C MET A 1 -15.24 19.42 2.53
N ASP A 2 -14.87 20.29 3.45
CA ASP A 2 -13.97 21.42 3.24
C ASP A 2 -12.52 20.94 3.21
N HIS A 3 -11.93 20.88 2.02
CA HIS A 3 -10.56 20.38 1.84
C HIS A 3 -9.53 21.26 2.57
N ALA A 4 -9.76 22.58 2.68
CA ALA A 4 -8.83 23.46 3.37
C ALA A 4 -8.74 23.13 4.87
N LYS A 5 -9.87 22.85 5.52
CA LYS A 5 -9.92 22.37 6.91
C LYS A 5 -9.25 21.01 7.07
N PHE A 6 -9.54 20.07 6.16
CA PHE A 6 -8.92 18.74 6.17
C PHE A 6 -7.39 18.85 6.10
N PHE A 7 -6.86 19.59 5.11
CA PHE A 7 -5.42 19.76 4.93
C PHE A 7 -4.76 20.52 6.08
N ALA A 8 -5.43 21.51 6.68
CA ALA A 8 -4.93 22.19 7.87
C ALA A 8 -4.76 21.22 9.05
N SER A 9 -5.73 20.32 9.26
CA SER A 9 -5.70 19.34 10.35
C SER A 9 -4.61 18.27 10.16
N VAL A 10 -4.56 17.62 9.00
CA VAL A 10 -3.56 16.55 8.76
C VAL A 10 -2.14 17.10 8.73
N ARG A 11 -1.94 18.33 8.23
CA ARG A 11 -0.63 19.02 8.24
C ARG A 11 -0.05 19.05 9.64
N LEU A 12 -0.84 19.39 10.65
CA LEU A 12 -0.38 19.50 12.04
C LEU A 12 -0.23 18.13 12.72
N THR A 13 -1.14 17.20 12.45
CA THR A 13 -1.26 15.95 13.23
C THR A 13 -0.48 14.76 12.68
N LEU A 14 -0.20 14.76 11.37
CA LEU A 14 0.40 13.65 10.63
C LEU A 14 1.65 14.05 9.83
N PHE A 15 1.77 15.30 9.40
CA PHE A 15 2.86 15.73 8.50
C PHE A 15 3.77 16.81 9.09
N ALA A 16 3.91 16.83 10.43
CA ALA A 16 4.87 17.67 11.15
C ALA A 16 4.85 19.16 10.75
N GLY A 17 3.66 19.70 10.45
CA GLY A 17 3.43 21.10 10.12
C GLY A 17 3.65 21.47 8.64
N ARG A 18 4.01 20.53 7.75
CA ARG A 18 4.29 20.83 6.33
C ARG A 18 3.67 19.79 5.41
N LEU A 19 3.28 20.20 4.21
CA LEU A 19 2.81 19.29 3.16
C LEU A 19 3.54 19.62 1.87
N SER A 20 4.07 18.59 1.20
CA SER A 20 4.57 18.73 -0.17
C SER A 20 3.44 18.71 -1.18
N THR A 21 3.68 19.22 -2.38
CA THR A 21 2.73 19.14 -3.51
C THR A 21 2.33 17.70 -3.79
N ASN A 22 3.27 16.76 -3.73
CA ASN A 22 3.02 15.34 -3.94
C ASN A 22 2.07 14.77 -2.88
N GLN A 23 2.26 15.12 -1.62
CA GLN A 23 1.37 14.69 -0.53
C GLN A 23 -0.06 15.23 -0.71
N VAL A 24 -0.18 16.51 -1.10
CA VAL A 24 -1.49 17.12 -1.38
C VAL A 24 -2.16 16.42 -2.57
N ASN A 25 -1.45 16.26 -3.69
CA ASN A 25 -1.99 15.62 -4.90
C ASN A 25 -2.41 14.17 -4.66
N GLY A 26 -1.60 13.40 -3.91
CA GLY A 26 -1.92 12.02 -3.57
C GLY A 26 -3.16 11.88 -2.69
N MET A 27 -3.28 12.73 -1.66
CA MET A 27 -4.49 12.80 -0.85
C MET A 27 -5.70 13.27 -1.66
N GLU A 28 -5.55 14.30 -2.49
CA GLU A 28 -6.61 14.77 -3.39
C GLU A 28 -7.10 13.68 -4.33
N ALA A 29 -6.21 12.86 -4.90
CA ALA A 29 -6.61 11.75 -5.77
C ALA A 29 -7.51 10.74 -5.03
N ILE A 30 -7.18 10.43 -3.77
CA ILE A 30 -7.99 9.54 -2.92
C ILE A 30 -9.33 10.20 -2.56
N LEU A 31 -9.32 11.47 -2.14
CA LEU A 31 -10.52 12.23 -1.79
C LEU A 31 -11.44 12.42 -3.00
N HIS A 32 -10.89 12.63 -4.19
CA HIS A 32 -11.65 12.77 -5.43
C HIS A 32 -12.30 11.45 -5.84
N SER A 33 -11.58 10.33 -5.73
CA SER A 33 -12.13 8.99 -5.99
C SER A 33 -13.20 8.60 -4.95
N TRP A 34 -13.25 9.26 -3.80
CA TRP A 34 -14.26 9.08 -2.77
C TRP A 34 -15.63 9.71 -3.12
N ALA A 35 -15.90 10.00 -4.39
CA ALA A 35 -17.11 10.69 -4.83
C ALA A 35 -18.40 9.84 -4.71
N ALA A 36 -19.30 10.31 -3.84
CA ALA A 36 -20.76 10.11 -3.79
C ALA A 36 -21.30 8.66 -3.87
N GLN A 37 -21.12 7.90 -2.79
CA GLN A 37 -22.00 6.82 -2.33
C GLN A 37 -21.98 6.84 -0.79
N PRO A 38 -23.00 6.36 -0.06
CA PRO A 38 -23.02 6.42 1.40
C PRO A 38 -22.08 5.36 1.98
N PHE A 39 -20.78 5.59 1.82
CA PHE A 39 -19.76 4.82 2.49
C PHE A 39 -19.41 5.49 3.81
N ASP A 40 -19.22 4.64 4.80
CA ASP A 40 -18.76 5.01 6.11
C ASP A 40 -17.43 5.78 6.02
N VAL A 41 -17.38 6.99 6.56
CA VAL A 41 -16.16 7.84 6.52
C VAL A 41 -14.94 7.18 7.17
N ARG A 42 -15.16 6.18 8.05
CA ARG A 42 -14.07 5.37 8.63
C ARG A 42 -13.30 4.61 7.55
N TRP A 43 -13.93 4.25 6.45
CA TRP A 43 -13.30 3.57 5.32
C TRP A 43 -12.30 4.47 4.62
N LEU A 44 -12.70 5.70 4.28
CA LEU A 44 -11.81 6.71 3.71
C LEU A 44 -10.62 6.98 4.64
N ALA A 45 -10.89 7.16 5.94
CA ALA A 45 -9.85 7.38 6.93
C ALA A 45 -8.84 6.21 6.96
N TYR A 46 -9.31 4.97 6.85
CA TYR A 46 -8.45 3.79 6.85
C TYR A 46 -7.65 3.63 5.55
N MET A 47 -8.23 3.97 4.40
CA MET A 47 -7.53 4.00 3.11
C MET A 47 -6.40 5.04 3.10
N LEU A 48 -6.64 6.24 3.62
CA LEU A 48 -5.63 7.29 3.78
C LEU A 48 -4.51 6.86 4.74
N ALA A 49 -4.86 6.23 5.87
CA ALA A 49 -3.89 5.73 6.83
C ALA A 49 -3.02 4.60 6.29
N THR A 50 -3.62 3.68 5.54
CA THR A 50 -2.91 2.61 4.85
C THR A 50 -1.95 3.22 3.83
N THR A 51 -2.42 4.14 2.99
CA THR A 51 -1.57 4.83 2.02
C THR A 51 -0.41 5.56 2.70
N TYR A 52 -0.68 6.29 3.78
CA TYR A 52 0.34 6.98 4.56
C TYR A 52 1.41 6.01 5.07
N HIS A 53 0.99 4.86 5.62
CA HIS A 53 1.93 3.88 6.16
C HIS A 53 2.76 3.20 5.06
N GLU A 54 2.10 2.69 4.02
CA GLU A 54 2.74 1.88 2.97
C GLU A 54 3.65 2.71 2.05
N THR A 55 3.44 4.03 2.00
CA THR A 55 4.22 4.96 1.16
C THR A 55 5.22 5.80 1.96
N ASP A 56 5.44 5.46 3.23
CA ASP A 56 6.28 6.21 4.18
C ASP A 56 5.94 7.71 4.21
N GLY A 57 4.65 8.01 4.25
CA GLY A 57 4.10 9.36 4.30
C GLY A 57 4.22 10.17 3.00
N SER A 58 4.74 9.61 1.91
CA SER A 58 4.81 10.33 0.62
C SER A 58 3.44 10.53 -0.03
N MET A 59 2.48 9.66 0.31
CA MET A 59 1.14 9.59 -0.30
C MET A 59 1.17 9.35 -1.82
N CYS A 60 2.27 8.81 -2.34
CA CYS A 60 2.47 8.54 -3.76
C CYS A 60 2.64 7.04 -4.00
N ALA A 61 2.22 6.57 -5.17
CA ALA A 61 2.53 5.21 -5.58
C ALA A 61 4.05 5.05 -5.75
N VAL A 62 4.61 3.98 -5.18
CA VAL A 62 6.06 3.72 -5.22
C VAL A 62 6.34 2.34 -5.80
N SER A 63 7.53 2.14 -6.36
CA SER A 63 8.06 0.83 -6.72
C SER A 63 9.12 0.44 -5.70
N GLU A 64 9.13 -0.82 -5.28
CA GLU A 64 10.29 -1.33 -4.54
C GLU A 64 11.55 -1.31 -5.43
N ASN A 65 12.70 -1.04 -4.81
CA ASN A 65 14.00 -0.95 -5.50
C ASN A 65 14.84 -2.22 -5.36
N LEU A 66 14.56 -3.07 -4.36
CA LEU A 66 15.24 -4.34 -4.06
C LEU A 66 16.78 -4.27 -3.99
N ASN A 67 17.35 -3.10 -3.69
CA ASN A 67 18.81 -2.90 -3.68
C ASN A 67 19.45 -3.22 -2.31
N TYR A 68 19.35 -4.46 -1.87
CA TYR A 68 19.83 -4.90 -0.56
C TYR A 68 21.34 -5.23 -0.54
N SER A 69 22.00 -4.95 0.59
CA SER A 69 23.31 -5.51 0.91
C SER A 69 23.18 -7.00 1.27
N ALA A 70 24.29 -7.74 1.36
CA ALA A 70 24.26 -9.13 1.81
C ALA A 70 23.63 -9.26 3.21
N ALA A 71 24.00 -8.39 4.15
CA ALA A 71 23.39 -8.36 5.48
C ALA A 71 21.89 -8.07 5.42
N GLY A 72 21.47 -7.08 4.62
CA GLY A 72 20.05 -6.75 4.47
C GLY A 72 19.23 -7.87 3.84
N LEU A 73 19.82 -8.67 2.93
CA LEU A 73 19.18 -9.86 2.38
C LEU A 73 18.96 -10.96 3.43
N LEU A 74 19.92 -11.16 4.34
CA LEU A 74 19.77 -12.13 5.43
C LEU A 74 18.72 -11.70 6.45
N GLU A 75 18.53 -10.39 6.64
CA GLU A 75 17.50 -9.84 7.52
C GLU A 75 16.10 -9.86 6.88
N THR A 76 15.99 -9.40 5.64
CA THR A 76 14.69 -9.19 4.98
C THR A 76 14.16 -10.47 4.31
N PHE A 77 15.07 -11.30 3.78
CA PHE A 77 14.73 -12.49 3.02
C PHE A 77 15.49 -13.75 3.51
N PRO A 78 15.50 -14.05 4.83
CA PRO A 78 16.27 -15.16 5.41
C PRO A 78 15.88 -16.52 4.83
N LYS A 79 14.63 -16.67 4.35
CA LYS A 79 14.14 -17.88 3.70
C LYS A 79 14.77 -18.12 2.32
N TYR A 80 15.17 -17.08 1.62
CA TYR A 80 15.56 -17.14 0.21
C TYR A 80 17.07 -17.02 -0.01
N PHE A 81 17.79 -16.39 0.93
CA PHE A 81 19.22 -16.16 0.88
C PHE A 81 19.93 -16.74 2.11
N SER A 82 20.94 -17.57 1.86
CA SER A 82 21.93 -18.00 2.86
C SER A 82 23.20 -17.16 2.73
N GLY A 83 24.13 -17.21 3.69
CA GLY A 83 25.33 -16.34 3.71
C GLY A 83 26.08 -16.27 2.37
N ALA A 84 26.46 -17.42 1.81
CA ALA A 84 27.15 -17.47 0.51
C ALA A 84 26.27 -16.91 -0.64
N LYS A 85 24.96 -17.19 -0.63
CA LYS A 85 24.04 -16.66 -1.65
C LYS A 85 23.82 -15.15 -1.50
N ALA A 86 23.68 -14.65 -0.28
CA ALA A 86 23.47 -13.23 -0.02
C ALA A 86 24.60 -12.38 -0.60
N THR A 87 25.86 -12.83 -0.48
CA THR A 87 27.01 -12.17 -1.10
C THR A 87 26.92 -12.14 -2.63
N VAL A 88 26.50 -13.25 -3.25
CA VAL A 88 26.36 -13.35 -4.71
C VAL A 88 25.24 -12.46 -5.26
N TYR A 89 24.19 -12.20 -4.49
CA TYR A 89 23.02 -11.42 -4.94
C TYR A 89 23.03 -9.96 -4.46
N ALA A 90 23.89 -9.61 -3.50
CA ALA A 90 23.96 -8.27 -2.96
C ALA A 90 24.07 -7.21 -4.07
N ARG A 91 23.30 -6.13 -3.91
CA ARG A 91 23.24 -4.98 -4.82
C ARG A 91 22.84 -5.33 -6.27
N GLN A 92 22.24 -6.50 -6.50
CA GLN A 92 21.70 -6.91 -7.81
C GLN A 92 20.18 -7.02 -7.73
N ALA A 93 19.52 -5.86 -7.71
CA ALA A 93 18.08 -5.72 -7.48
C ALA A 93 17.21 -6.68 -8.31
N GLN A 94 17.46 -6.77 -9.62
CA GLN A 94 16.72 -7.68 -10.49
C GLN A 94 16.89 -9.14 -10.07
N LYS A 95 18.12 -9.61 -9.85
CA LYS A 95 18.35 -11.00 -9.40
C LYS A 95 17.74 -11.27 -8.03
N ILE A 96 17.75 -10.28 -7.13
CA ILE A 96 17.11 -10.39 -5.82
C ILE A 96 15.60 -10.61 -6.00
N ALA A 97 14.95 -9.82 -6.86
CA ALA A 97 13.53 -9.95 -7.17
C ALA A 97 13.18 -11.30 -7.77
N GLU A 98 13.94 -11.72 -8.78
CA GLU A 98 13.76 -13.02 -9.42
C GLU A 98 13.83 -14.16 -8.40
N ARG A 99 14.78 -14.09 -7.46
CA ARG A 99 14.94 -15.11 -6.43
C ARG A 99 13.84 -15.08 -5.38
N ALA A 100 13.51 -13.90 -4.85
CA ALA A 100 12.58 -13.73 -3.73
C ALA A 100 11.13 -14.03 -4.12
N TYR A 101 10.79 -13.82 -5.40
CA TYR A 101 9.43 -13.96 -5.91
C TYR A 101 9.22 -15.10 -6.91
N ALA A 102 10.24 -15.92 -7.19
CA ALA A 102 10.08 -17.11 -8.04
C ALA A 102 9.02 -18.07 -7.49
N ASN A 103 8.20 -18.62 -8.40
CA ASN A 103 7.18 -19.63 -8.12
C ASN A 103 6.15 -19.21 -7.06
N ARG A 104 5.81 -17.92 -7.01
CA ARG A 104 4.86 -17.34 -6.03
C ARG A 104 3.91 -16.38 -6.72
N MET A 105 2.65 -16.37 -6.30
CA MET A 105 1.65 -15.36 -6.75
C MET A 105 1.55 -15.31 -8.29
N GLY A 106 1.59 -16.48 -8.92
CA GLY A 106 1.56 -16.64 -10.38
C GLY A 106 2.89 -16.42 -11.10
N ASN A 107 3.93 -15.92 -10.41
CA ASN A 107 5.26 -15.80 -11.02
C ASN A 107 5.80 -17.20 -11.35
N ARG A 108 6.44 -17.29 -12.52
CA ARG A 108 7.19 -18.47 -12.95
C ARG A 108 8.54 -18.56 -12.21
N ASP A 109 9.43 -19.42 -12.67
CA ASP A 109 10.72 -19.64 -12.04
C ASP A 109 11.63 -18.39 -12.06
N GLU A 110 12.75 -18.48 -11.34
CA GLU A 110 13.73 -17.39 -11.20
C GLU A 110 14.35 -16.95 -12.55
N LYS A 111 14.28 -17.77 -13.60
CA LYS A 111 14.83 -17.43 -14.92
C LYS A 111 13.83 -16.68 -15.80
N SER A 112 12.56 -16.65 -15.41
CA SER A 112 11.47 -16.11 -16.22
C SER A 112 11.46 -14.60 -16.36
N GLY A 113 12.10 -13.86 -15.44
CA GLY A 113 12.01 -12.40 -15.37
C GLY A 113 10.76 -11.90 -14.63
N ASP A 114 9.92 -12.80 -14.13
CA ASP A 114 8.65 -12.45 -13.50
C ASP A 114 8.84 -11.76 -12.15
N GLY A 115 9.88 -12.11 -11.40
CA GLY A 115 10.11 -11.55 -10.08
C GLY A 115 10.38 -10.06 -10.12
N TRP A 116 11.20 -9.59 -11.07
CA TRP A 116 11.44 -8.17 -11.29
C TRP A 116 10.28 -7.49 -12.00
N ARG A 117 9.69 -8.14 -13.01
CA ARG A 117 8.59 -7.57 -13.79
C ARG A 117 7.39 -7.24 -12.91
N TYR A 118 7.02 -8.16 -12.01
CA TYR A 118 5.86 -8.06 -11.12
C TYR A 118 6.23 -7.80 -9.66
N ARG A 119 7.34 -7.10 -9.41
CA ARG A 119 7.73 -6.61 -8.08
C ARG A 119 6.69 -5.61 -7.51
N GLY A 120 6.76 -5.34 -6.22
CA GLY A 120 5.89 -4.41 -5.48
C GLY A 120 5.78 -3.03 -6.13
N ARG A 121 4.54 -2.62 -6.44
CA ARG A 121 4.20 -1.27 -6.90
C ARG A 121 2.88 -0.76 -6.33
N GLY A 122 2.69 0.56 -6.35
CA GLY A 122 1.43 1.21 -6.01
C GLY A 122 1.36 1.65 -4.55
N LEU A 123 0.18 2.13 -4.13
CA LEU A 123 -0.08 2.63 -2.78
C LEU A 123 -0.08 1.52 -1.71
N VAL A 124 -0.20 0.25 -2.12
CA VAL A 124 -0.27 -0.93 -1.23
C VAL A 124 0.65 -2.07 -1.70
N GLN A 125 1.63 -1.76 -2.54
CA GLN A 125 2.68 -2.71 -3.00
C GLN A 125 2.14 -4.04 -3.55
N ILE A 126 1.25 -3.99 -4.56
CA ILE A 126 0.81 -5.22 -5.24
C ILE A 126 2.02 -5.95 -5.85
N THR A 127 2.09 -7.26 -5.63
CA THR A 127 3.24 -8.09 -6.02
C THR A 127 2.76 -9.40 -6.63
N GLY A 128 3.47 -9.86 -7.67
CA GLY A 128 3.23 -11.13 -8.34
C GLY A 128 2.25 -11.06 -9.51
N ARG A 129 2.54 -11.85 -10.55
CA ARG A 129 1.80 -11.89 -11.82
C ARG A 129 0.29 -11.98 -11.63
N ASP A 130 -0.21 -12.81 -10.71
CA ASP A 130 -1.65 -12.99 -10.50
C ASP A 130 -2.33 -11.68 -10.10
N ASN A 131 -1.69 -10.88 -9.24
CA ASN A 131 -2.24 -9.57 -8.84
C ASN A 131 -2.17 -8.56 -9.99
N TYR A 132 -1.10 -8.57 -10.78
CA TYR A 132 -1.00 -7.69 -11.94
C TYR A 132 -2.03 -8.05 -13.02
N VAL A 133 -2.29 -9.34 -13.25
CA VAL A 133 -3.37 -9.81 -14.15
C VAL A 133 -4.73 -9.39 -13.60
N LYS A 134 -4.98 -9.63 -12.30
CA LYS A 134 -6.23 -9.25 -11.61
C LYS A 134 -6.60 -7.79 -11.81
N TYR A 135 -5.62 -6.88 -11.72
CA TYR A 135 -5.85 -5.45 -11.87
C TYR A 135 -5.67 -4.93 -13.31
N GLY A 136 -5.46 -5.81 -14.29
CA GLY A 136 -5.37 -5.46 -15.70
C GLY A 136 -4.12 -4.65 -16.05
N VAL A 137 -3.02 -4.88 -15.35
CA VAL A 137 -1.74 -4.16 -15.51
C VAL A 137 -0.56 -5.11 -15.79
N ALA A 138 -0.81 -6.35 -16.18
CA ALA A 138 0.26 -7.32 -16.43
C ALA A 138 1.12 -7.00 -17.67
N ASP A 139 0.50 -6.43 -18.71
CA ASP A 139 1.18 -6.06 -19.95
C ASP A 139 2.02 -4.79 -19.77
N ASP A 140 1.56 -3.87 -18.91
CA ASP A 140 2.29 -2.68 -18.48
C ASP A 140 2.27 -2.53 -16.93
N PRO A 141 3.19 -3.20 -16.22
CA PRO A 141 3.26 -3.18 -14.76
C PRO A 141 3.44 -1.79 -14.14
N ASP A 142 4.07 -0.86 -14.86
CA ASP A 142 4.30 0.48 -14.32
C ASP A 142 3.01 1.31 -14.27
N MET A 143 1.93 0.84 -14.91
CA MET A 143 0.60 1.42 -14.70
C MET A 143 0.11 1.34 -13.25
N ALA A 144 0.64 0.43 -12.42
CA ALA A 144 0.37 0.44 -10.99
C ALA A 144 0.95 1.66 -10.24
N LEU A 145 1.82 2.44 -10.90
CA LEU A 145 2.39 3.70 -10.39
C LEU A 145 1.60 4.94 -10.83
N ASP A 146 0.71 4.81 -11.82
CA ASP A 146 -0.19 5.89 -12.19
C ASP A 146 -1.15 6.22 -11.03
N PRO A 147 -1.31 7.50 -10.65
CA PRO A 147 -2.14 7.87 -9.49
C PRO A 147 -3.58 7.38 -9.58
N VAL A 148 -4.21 7.42 -10.76
CA VAL A 148 -5.60 7.01 -10.93
C VAL A 148 -5.72 5.50 -10.78
N LYS A 149 -4.83 4.75 -11.46
CA LYS A 149 -4.80 3.29 -11.35
C LYS A 149 -4.46 2.82 -9.94
N ALA A 150 -3.51 3.46 -9.27
CA ALA A 150 -3.10 3.09 -7.92
C ALA A 150 -4.23 3.31 -6.89
N VAL A 151 -5.00 4.40 -7.03
CA VAL A 151 -6.19 4.66 -6.21
C VAL A 151 -7.29 3.65 -6.54
N GLN A 152 -7.50 3.30 -7.81
CA GLN A 152 -8.45 2.25 -8.20
C GLN A 152 -8.12 0.90 -7.54
N ILE A 153 -6.84 0.50 -7.56
CA ILE A 153 -6.37 -0.74 -6.92
C ILE A 153 -6.61 -0.70 -5.40
N LEU A 154 -6.27 0.42 -4.74
CA LEU A 154 -6.51 0.62 -3.31
C LEU A 154 -8.00 0.43 -2.97
N PHE A 155 -8.89 1.11 -3.71
CA PHE A 155 -10.33 1.08 -3.45
C PHE A 155 -10.90 -0.32 -3.69
N ASP A 156 -10.63 -0.93 -4.85
CA ASP A 156 -11.13 -2.26 -5.16
C ASP A 156 -10.70 -3.28 -4.10
N GLY A 157 -9.40 -3.33 -3.79
CA GLY A 157 -8.91 -4.33 -2.86
C GLY A 157 -9.41 -4.15 -1.44
N MET A 158 -9.63 -2.92 -0.97
CA MET A 158 -10.13 -2.67 0.39
C MET A 158 -11.65 -2.77 0.51
N ILE A 159 -12.41 -2.40 -0.54
CA ILE A 159 -13.89 -2.48 -0.54
C ILE A 159 -14.35 -3.92 -0.82
N ASN A 160 -13.74 -4.58 -1.80
CA ASN A 160 -14.16 -5.91 -2.27
C ASN A 160 -13.35 -7.04 -1.62
N GLY A 161 -12.27 -6.73 -0.91
CA GLY A 161 -11.40 -7.71 -0.26
C GLY A 161 -10.48 -8.45 -1.23
N SER A 162 -10.18 -7.87 -2.40
CA SER A 162 -9.40 -8.51 -3.47
C SER A 162 -7.93 -8.81 -3.11
N PHE A 163 -7.43 -8.31 -1.98
CA PHE A 163 -6.09 -8.60 -1.47
C PHE A 163 -6.02 -9.90 -0.66
N THR A 164 -6.78 -10.00 0.44
CA THR A 164 -6.70 -11.11 1.41
C THR A 164 -8.04 -11.84 1.63
N GLY A 165 -9.11 -11.38 0.98
CA GLY A 165 -10.48 -11.79 1.25
C GLY A 165 -11.16 -11.02 2.40
N LYS A 166 -10.43 -10.13 3.08
CA LYS A 166 -10.98 -9.23 4.12
C LYS A 166 -11.28 -7.86 3.55
N LYS A 167 -12.41 -7.27 3.93
CA LYS A 167 -12.88 -5.99 3.40
C LYS A 167 -13.23 -5.00 4.51
N LEU A 168 -13.30 -3.72 4.16
CA LEU A 168 -13.63 -2.64 5.09
C LEU A 168 -14.94 -2.87 5.85
N ALA A 169 -15.97 -3.41 5.19
CA ALA A 169 -17.26 -3.74 5.80
C ALA A 169 -17.17 -4.80 6.91
N ASP A 170 -16.12 -5.62 6.96
CA ASP A 170 -15.91 -6.60 8.03
C ASP A 170 -15.48 -5.94 9.34
N TYR A 171 -14.94 -4.71 9.29
CA TYR A 171 -14.33 -4.00 10.44
C TYR A 171 -15.03 -2.68 10.77
N PHE A 172 -15.79 -2.12 9.84
CA PHE A 172 -16.48 -0.86 10.01
C PHE A 172 -17.92 -0.98 9.51
N SER A 173 -18.85 -0.97 10.46
CA SER A 173 -20.29 -1.06 10.21
C SER A 173 -21.04 -0.24 11.27
N ALA A 174 -22.38 -0.25 11.23
CA ALA A 174 -23.19 0.43 12.25
C ALA A 174 -22.89 -0.05 13.69
N THR A 175 -22.45 -1.29 13.87
CA THR A 175 -22.20 -1.91 15.19
C THR A 175 -20.73 -2.28 15.41
N VAL A 176 -19.88 -2.18 14.40
CA VAL A 176 -18.46 -2.57 14.48
C VAL A 176 -17.57 -1.37 14.17
N THR A 177 -16.57 -1.16 15.03
CA THR A 177 -15.45 -0.25 14.78
C THR A 177 -14.16 -0.95 15.21
N ASP A 178 -13.44 -1.53 14.27
CA ASP A 178 -12.18 -2.23 14.55
C ASP A 178 -11.03 -1.69 13.70
N TRP A 179 -10.43 -0.59 14.17
CA TRP A 179 -9.27 0.03 13.54
C TRP A 179 -8.03 -0.86 13.51
N ILE A 180 -7.87 -1.76 14.49
CA ILE A 180 -6.68 -2.61 14.63
C ILE A 180 -6.82 -3.83 13.71
N GLY A 181 -7.95 -4.53 13.78
CA GLY A 181 -8.21 -5.72 12.98
C GLY A 181 -8.27 -5.46 11.49
N ALA A 182 -8.65 -4.24 11.07
CA ALA A 182 -8.69 -3.82 9.67
C ALA A 182 -7.33 -3.94 8.95
N ARG A 183 -6.21 -4.11 9.66
CA ARG A 183 -4.90 -4.37 9.05
C ARG A 183 -4.91 -5.64 8.18
N LYS A 184 -5.78 -6.60 8.54
CA LYS A 184 -6.02 -7.85 7.84
C LYS A 184 -6.49 -7.70 6.39
N ILE A 185 -6.97 -6.52 6.00
CA ILE A 185 -7.35 -6.17 4.63
C ILE A 185 -6.11 -6.15 3.73
N ILE A 186 -4.98 -5.65 4.23
CA ILE A 186 -3.74 -5.44 3.44
C ILE A 186 -2.71 -6.54 3.69
N ASN A 187 -2.47 -6.87 4.96
CA ASN A 187 -1.47 -7.85 5.39
C ASN A 187 -1.95 -8.56 6.66
N GLY A 188 -1.10 -9.25 7.43
CA GLY A 188 -1.46 -9.82 8.74
C GLY A 188 -1.80 -8.77 9.80
N THR A 189 -1.08 -8.75 10.91
CA THR A 189 -1.29 -7.77 12.00
C THR A 189 -0.09 -6.87 12.22
N ASP A 190 0.89 -6.90 11.31
CA ASP A 190 2.07 -6.06 11.40
C ASP A 190 1.69 -4.57 11.40
N ARG A 191 2.28 -3.81 12.33
CA ARG A 191 2.02 -2.38 12.57
C ARG A 191 0.54 -1.99 12.76
N ALA A 192 -0.35 -2.94 13.05
CA ALA A 192 -1.80 -2.71 13.13
C ALA A 192 -2.18 -1.56 14.09
N ALA A 193 -1.59 -1.53 15.29
CA ALA A 193 -1.87 -0.47 16.27
C ALA A 193 -1.43 0.92 15.77
N VAL A 194 -0.27 1.00 15.09
CA VAL A 194 0.26 2.27 14.56
C VAL A 194 -0.64 2.80 13.44
N ILE A 195 -1.06 1.94 12.52
CA ILE A 195 -1.95 2.30 11.42
C ILE A 195 -3.33 2.71 11.94
N ALA A 196 -3.83 2.03 12.98
CA ALA A 196 -5.07 2.42 13.66
C ALA A 196 -5.01 3.85 14.20
N GLU A 197 -3.87 4.26 14.79
CA GLU A 197 -3.70 5.63 15.26
C GLU A 197 -3.65 6.66 14.12
N TYR A 198 -3.01 6.34 12.99
CA TYR A 198 -3.09 7.19 11.79
C TYR A 198 -4.53 7.31 11.28
N ALA A 199 -5.26 6.20 11.23
CA ALA A 199 -6.64 6.18 10.76
C ALA A 199 -7.56 7.03 11.63
N LYS A 200 -7.41 6.97 12.96
CA LYS A 200 -8.17 7.84 13.88
C LYS A 200 -7.86 9.32 13.67
N LYS A 201 -6.60 9.69 13.40
CA LYS A 201 -6.21 11.08 13.08
C LYS A 201 -6.83 11.54 11.76
N PHE A 202 -6.80 10.70 10.72
CA PHE A 202 -7.49 11.02 9.46
C PHE A 202 -9.01 11.12 9.65
N ALA A 203 -9.63 10.23 10.43
CA ALA A 203 -11.05 10.28 10.73
C ALA A 203 -11.44 11.59 11.44
N ALA A 204 -10.65 12.01 12.44
CA ALA A 204 -10.86 13.28 13.13
C ALA A 204 -10.70 14.49 12.18
N ALA A 205 -9.71 14.44 11.26
CA ALA A 205 -9.52 15.49 10.26
C ALA A 205 -10.68 15.56 9.25
N ILE A 206 -11.22 14.41 8.83
CA ILE A 206 -12.40 14.33 7.96
C ILE A 206 -13.61 14.93 8.69
N GLU A 207 -13.84 14.55 9.95
CA GLU A 207 -14.98 15.03 10.73
C GLU A 207 -14.91 16.55 10.97
N ALA A 208 -13.74 17.08 11.33
CA ALA A 208 -13.54 18.53 11.49
C ALA A 208 -13.72 19.34 10.20
N ALA A 209 -13.67 18.66 9.05
CA ALA A 209 -13.83 19.23 7.72
C ALA A 209 -15.23 19.01 7.12
N ARG A 210 -16.16 18.40 7.86
CA ARG A 210 -17.54 18.22 7.38
C ARG A 210 -18.33 19.53 7.31
#